data_AF-A0A8S1XHX5-F1
#
_entry.id   AF-A0A8S1XHX5-F1
#
_cell.length_a   1.000
_cell.length_b   1.000
_cell.length_c   1.000
_cell.angle_alpha   90.00
_cell.angle_beta   90.00
_cell.angle_gamma   90.00
#
_symmetry.space_group_name_H-M   'P 1'
#
loop_
_entity.id
_entity.type
_entity.pdbx_description
1 polymer ?
#
loop_
_entity_poly.entity_id
_entity_poly.type
_entity_poly.pdbx_seq_one_letter_code
_entity_poly.pdbx_strand_id
1 'polypeptide(L)'
;MSQSLTIHQELRKQFVLQQVSNLESQLTKWVSHNCPNEDILQSHSDEAHSQSQTHTNVLHFQGLLMYLKSLSENPSQLEFHTLKSLQQYFDYMSQILQNELKLSQQRQTMKINDKTIEKKSQKFSKKSNLILKNWLNKHYSYPYPSKEQVEQLAEKCNLTQKQIQIWFINARGRIGNKMYEEKKFKNIVKSKYLSLNSNKPSREKLEINQSDS
;
A
#
# COMPACT_ATOMS: atom_id res chain seq x y z
N MET A 1 18.77 -48.28 -7.88
CA MET A 1 18.04 -47.01 -8.13
C MET A 1 17.51 -46.36 -6.84
N SER A 2 17.26 -47.11 -5.76
CA SER A 2 16.71 -46.61 -4.49
C SER A 2 17.64 -45.67 -3.70
N GLN A 3 18.95 -45.96 -3.60
CA GLN A 3 19.89 -45.17 -2.81
C GLN A 3 20.05 -43.71 -3.31
N SER A 4 20.02 -43.48 -4.62
CA SER A 4 20.14 -42.12 -5.19
C SER A 4 18.92 -41.25 -4.87
N LEU A 5 17.72 -41.83 -4.89
CA LEU A 5 16.49 -41.13 -4.52
C LEU A 5 16.50 -40.73 -3.04
N THR A 6 16.94 -41.64 -2.17
CA THR A 6 17.08 -41.40 -0.73
C THR A 6 18.10 -40.29 -0.43
N ILE A 7 19.25 -40.28 -1.11
CA ILE A 7 20.25 -39.21 -0.97
C ILE A 7 19.68 -37.85 -1.40
N HIS A 8 18.95 -37.79 -2.51
CA HIS A 8 18.32 -36.55 -2.97
C HIS A 8 17.21 -36.06 -2.02
N GLN A 9 16.47 -36.96 -1.38
CA GLN A 9 15.48 -36.62 -0.35
C GLN A 9 16.14 -36.03 0.90
N GLU A 10 17.22 -36.64 1.37
CA GLU A 10 17.96 -36.16 2.54
C GLU A 10 18.58 -34.78 2.29
N LEU A 11 19.18 -34.56 1.12
CA LEU A 11 19.71 -33.24 0.73
C LEU A 11 18.63 -32.15 0.70
N ARG A 12 17.43 -32.47 0.20
CA ARG A 12 16.29 -31.53 0.22
C ARG A 12 15.82 -31.26 1.64
N LYS A 13 15.81 -32.27 2.51
CA LYS A 13 15.40 -32.13 3.90
C LYS A 13 16.36 -31.22 4.67
N GLN A 14 17.66 -31.45 4.51
CA GLN A 14 18.70 -30.60 5.08
C GLN A 14 18.60 -29.15 4.58
N PHE A 15 18.36 -28.96 3.29
CA PHE A 15 18.12 -27.64 2.72
C PHE A 15 16.90 -26.95 3.37
N VAL A 16 15.75 -27.63 3.46
CA VAL A 16 14.53 -27.08 4.07
C VAL A 16 14.76 -26.70 5.54
N LEU A 17 15.41 -27.56 6.33
CA LEU A 17 15.73 -27.28 7.74
C LEU A 17 16.63 -26.05 7.90
N GLN A 18 17.63 -25.90 7.02
CA GLN A 18 18.48 -24.72 7.01
C GLN A 18 17.68 -23.44 6.68
N GLN A 19 16.74 -23.52 5.74
CA GLN A 19 15.89 -22.37 5.39
C GLN A 19 14.89 -22.01 6.48
N VAL A 20 14.30 -22.99 7.16
CA VAL A 20 13.41 -22.79 8.33
C VAL A 20 14.16 -22.01 9.41
N SER A 21 15.35 -22.49 9.80
CA SER A 21 16.15 -21.83 10.84
C SER A 21 16.52 -20.38 10.48
N ASN A 22 16.84 -20.12 9.21
CA ASN A 22 17.16 -18.79 8.72
C ASN A 22 15.94 -17.86 8.77
N LEU A 23 14.79 -18.31 8.25
CA LEU A 23 13.55 -17.53 8.26
C LEU A 23 13.06 -17.24 9.67
N GLU A 24 13.16 -18.19 10.60
CA GLU A 24 12.83 -17.97 12.01
C GLU A 24 13.69 -16.88 12.63
N SER A 25 15.01 -16.91 12.39
CA SER A 25 15.93 -15.89 12.89
C SER A 25 15.60 -14.51 12.31
N GLN A 26 15.33 -14.43 11.00
CA GLN A 26 14.98 -13.17 10.33
C GLN A 26 13.64 -12.61 10.79
N LEU A 27 12.61 -13.46 10.88
CA LEU A 27 11.27 -13.07 11.30
C LEU A 27 11.25 -12.61 12.76
N THR A 28 11.95 -13.32 13.66
CA THR A 28 12.06 -12.93 15.07
C THR A 28 12.72 -11.56 15.23
N LYS A 29 13.81 -11.30 14.50
CA LYS A 29 14.47 -9.98 14.47
C LYS A 29 13.57 -8.89 13.89
N TRP A 30 12.78 -9.21 12.88
CA TRP A 30 11.90 -8.24 12.25
C TRP A 30 10.69 -7.90 13.14
N VAL A 31 10.08 -8.89 13.78
CA VAL A 31 8.93 -8.70 14.68
C VAL A 31 9.34 -7.90 15.91
N SER A 32 10.45 -8.25 16.58
CA SER A 32 10.93 -7.50 17.75
C SER A 32 11.24 -6.04 17.44
N HIS A 33 11.63 -5.73 16.19
CA HIS A 33 11.96 -4.39 15.76
C HIS A 33 10.76 -3.56 15.27
N ASN A 34 9.74 -4.19 14.66
CA ASN A 34 8.63 -3.49 14.02
C ASN A 34 7.29 -3.60 14.78
N CYS A 35 7.13 -4.59 15.66
CA CYS A 35 5.91 -4.86 16.42
C CYS A 35 6.25 -5.12 17.91
N PRO A 36 6.60 -4.09 18.70
CA PRO A 36 7.04 -4.25 20.09
C PRO A 36 5.92 -4.61 21.09
N ASN A 37 4.64 -4.56 20.68
CA ASN A 37 3.52 -5.00 21.52
C ASN A 37 3.09 -6.40 21.05
N GLU A 38 3.48 -7.39 21.85
CA GLU A 38 3.06 -8.79 21.74
C GLU A 38 1.54 -8.89 21.94
N ASP A 39 0.80 -9.17 20.87
CA ASP A 39 -0.52 -9.85 20.91
C ASP A 39 -1.00 -10.26 19.50
N ILE A 40 -0.07 -10.42 18.54
CA ILE A 40 -0.40 -10.86 17.17
C ILE A 40 -0.17 -12.38 17.00
N LEU A 41 0.51 -13.02 17.94
CA LEU A 41 0.90 -14.43 17.83
C LEU A 41 -0.23 -15.43 18.19
N GLN A 42 -1.41 -14.97 18.64
CA GLN A 42 -2.42 -15.89 19.19
C GLN A 42 -3.91 -15.61 18.94
N SER A 43 -4.32 -14.57 18.23
CA SER A 43 -5.76 -14.29 18.03
C SER A 43 -6.30 -14.77 16.68
N HIS A 44 -6.93 -15.94 16.70
CA HIS A 44 -8.07 -16.22 15.82
C HIS A 44 -9.29 -15.47 16.33
N SER A 45 -9.55 -14.25 15.83
CA SER A 45 -10.91 -13.68 15.73
C SER A 45 -10.86 -12.23 15.28
N ASP A 46 -11.55 -11.97 14.17
CA ASP A 46 -12.37 -10.79 13.90
C ASP A 46 -12.17 -9.59 14.82
N GLU A 47 -11.40 -8.59 14.39
CA GLU A 47 -11.78 -7.18 14.57
C GLU A 47 -10.88 -6.20 13.80
N ALA A 48 -11.55 -5.21 13.20
CA ALA A 48 -11.04 -3.94 12.66
C ALA A 48 -10.14 -3.98 11.41
N HIS A 49 -10.78 -3.66 10.28
CA HIS A 49 -10.15 -3.19 9.03
C HIS A 49 -9.28 -1.94 9.24
N SER A 50 -8.04 -2.15 9.65
CA SER A 50 -6.91 -1.32 9.25
C SER A 50 -5.75 -2.25 8.97
N GLN A 51 -5.77 -2.82 7.76
CA GLN A 51 -4.69 -3.63 7.20
C GLN A 51 -3.41 -2.78 7.16
N SER A 52 -2.65 -2.79 8.26
CA SER A 52 -1.26 -2.35 8.21
C SER A 52 -0.54 -3.36 7.32
N GLN A 53 0.07 -2.90 6.22
CA GLN A 53 0.87 -3.72 5.31
C GLN A 53 1.85 -4.64 6.09
N THR A 54 2.37 -4.14 7.21
CA THR A 54 3.21 -4.85 8.18
C THR A 54 2.55 -6.13 8.71
N HIS A 55 1.26 -6.10 9.07
CA HIS A 55 0.55 -7.28 9.59
C HIS A 55 0.33 -8.33 8.49
N THR A 56 -0.08 -7.92 7.30
CA THR A 56 -0.19 -8.81 6.13
C THR A 56 1.14 -9.52 5.82
N ASN A 57 2.25 -8.78 5.90
CA ASN A 57 3.58 -9.34 5.69
C ASN A 57 3.97 -10.36 6.76
N VAL A 58 3.66 -10.11 8.05
CA VAL A 58 3.88 -11.09 9.14
C VAL A 58 3.15 -12.40 8.86
N LEU A 59 1.87 -12.32 8.50
CA LEU A 59 1.06 -13.51 8.20
C LEU A 59 1.62 -14.29 7.01
N HIS A 60 2.09 -13.61 5.96
CA HIS A 60 2.72 -14.27 4.82
C HIS A 60 4.02 -14.99 5.21
N PHE A 61 4.87 -14.38 6.03
CA PHE A 61 6.11 -15.02 6.49
C PHE A 61 5.83 -16.19 7.45
N GLN A 62 4.85 -16.06 8.34
CA GLN A 62 4.41 -17.15 9.21
C GLN A 62 3.82 -18.32 8.41
N GLY A 63 3.00 -18.05 7.40
CA GLY A 63 2.43 -19.08 6.53
C GLY A 63 3.50 -19.87 5.77
N LEU A 64 4.52 -19.21 5.25
CA LEU A 64 5.66 -19.87 4.63
C LEU A 64 6.46 -20.73 5.62
N LEU A 65 6.71 -20.19 6.82
CA LEU A 65 7.43 -20.91 7.86
C LEU A 65 6.68 -22.20 8.25
N MET A 66 5.35 -22.10 8.41
CA MET A 66 4.49 -23.25 8.70
C MET A 66 4.54 -24.29 7.57
N TYR A 67 4.52 -23.84 6.31
CA TYR A 67 4.65 -24.72 5.15
C TYR A 67 6.02 -25.41 5.06
N LEU A 68 7.12 -24.70 5.31
CA LEU A 68 8.45 -25.31 5.30
C LEU A 68 8.65 -26.31 6.45
N LYS A 69 8.05 -26.04 7.63
CA LYS A 69 8.01 -27.00 8.74
C LYS A 69 7.23 -28.26 8.37
N SER A 70 6.05 -28.12 7.75
CA SER A 70 5.25 -29.28 7.34
C SER A 70 5.95 -30.15 6.30
N LEU A 71 6.73 -29.54 5.39
CA LEU A 71 7.59 -30.26 4.43
C LEU A 71 8.75 -31.01 5.11
N SER A 72 9.29 -30.49 6.21
CA SER A 72 10.36 -31.16 6.97
C SER A 72 9.87 -32.34 7.79
N GLU A 73 8.62 -32.29 8.23
CA GLU A 73 7.94 -33.31 9.04
C GLU A 73 7.35 -34.44 8.18
N ASN A 74 7.01 -34.17 6.91
CA ASN A 74 6.40 -35.13 5.98
C ASN A 74 7.29 -35.44 4.76
N PRO A 75 8.14 -36.48 4.82
CA PRO A 75 9.08 -36.83 3.75
C PRO A 75 8.42 -37.10 2.40
N SER A 76 7.19 -37.63 2.40
CA SER A 76 6.42 -37.90 1.17
C SER A 76 6.08 -36.63 0.39
N GLN A 77 5.84 -35.51 1.08
CA GLN A 77 5.57 -34.24 0.40
C GLN A 77 6.82 -33.67 -0.28
N LEU A 78 7.99 -33.95 0.30
CA LEU A 78 9.28 -33.51 -0.22
C LEU A 78 9.65 -34.18 -1.56
N GLU A 79 9.08 -35.35 -1.86
CA GLU A 79 9.26 -36.06 -3.14
C GLU A 79 8.72 -35.25 -4.32
N PHE A 80 7.64 -34.50 -4.10
CA PHE A 80 6.98 -33.67 -5.11
C PHE A 80 7.70 -32.34 -5.37
N HIS A 81 8.79 -32.05 -4.62
CA HIS A 81 9.57 -30.84 -4.78
C HIS A 81 10.98 -31.12 -5.30
N THR A 82 11.38 -30.36 -6.31
CA THR A 82 12.78 -30.30 -6.74
C THR A 82 13.54 -29.30 -5.86
N LEU A 83 14.85 -29.52 -5.67
CA LEU A 83 15.70 -28.58 -4.94
C LEU A 83 15.62 -27.16 -5.56
N LYS A 84 15.56 -27.07 -6.88
CA LYS A 84 15.40 -25.81 -7.62
C LYS A 84 14.08 -25.11 -7.31
N SER A 85 12.97 -25.85 -7.24
CA SER A 85 11.66 -25.27 -6.88
C SER A 85 11.64 -24.75 -5.43
N LEU A 86 12.24 -25.49 -4.49
CA LEU A 86 12.35 -25.06 -3.09
C LEU A 86 13.21 -23.80 -2.95
N GLN A 87 14.33 -23.76 -3.69
CA GLN A 87 15.20 -22.60 -3.72
C GLN A 87 14.50 -21.37 -4.30
N GLN A 88 13.74 -21.52 -5.39
CA GLN A 88 12.94 -20.42 -5.96
C GLN A 88 11.90 -19.87 -4.98
N TYR A 89 11.18 -20.74 -4.25
CA TYR A 89 10.23 -20.28 -3.22
C TYR A 89 10.93 -19.50 -2.11
N PHE A 90 12.09 -19.99 -1.66
CA PHE A 90 12.87 -19.32 -0.62
C PHE A 90 13.43 -17.97 -1.10
N ASP A 91 13.98 -17.91 -2.30
CA ASP A 91 14.57 -16.70 -2.89
C ASP A 91 13.51 -15.60 -3.07
N TYR A 92 12.33 -15.97 -3.57
CA TYR A 92 11.21 -15.05 -3.72
C TYR A 92 10.79 -14.43 -2.38
N MET A 93 10.65 -15.26 -1.34
CA MET A 93 10.22 -14.79 -0.03
C MET A 93 11.32 -14.01 0.71
N SER A 94 12.58 -14.40 0.53
CA SER A 94 13.75 -13.64 1.00
C SER A 94 13.82 -12.26 0.37
N GLN A 95 13.52 -12.15 -0.94
CA GLN A 95 13.46 -10.87 -1.64
C GLN A 95 12.36 -9.97 -1.07
N ILE A 96 11.17 -10.51 -0.78
CA ILE A 96 10.08 -9.76 -0.14
C ILE A 96 10.50 -9.25 1.23
N LEU A 97 11.12 -10.09 2.05
CA LEU A 97 11.58 -9.72 3.40
C LEU A 97 12.65 -8.62 3.34
N GLN A 98 13.61 -8.73 2.42
CA GLN A 98 14.63 -7.70 2.20
C GLN A 98 14.03 -6.37 1.75
N ASN A 99 13.04 -6.40 0.86
CA ASN A 99 12.33 -5.19 0.41
C ASN A 99 11.61 -4.51 1.58
N GLU A 100 10.94 -5.27 2.43
CA GLU A 100 10.25 -4.75 3.61
C GLU A 100 11.23 -4.18 4.65
N LEU A 101 12.37 -4.84 4.88
CA LEU A 101 13.40 -4.32 5.76
C LEU A 101 13.97 -3.00 5.23
N LYS A 102 14.24 -2.91 3.93
CA LYS A 102 14.71 -1.68 3.28
C LYS A 102 13.69 -0.55 3.38
N LEU A 103 12.40 -0.85 3.18
CA LEU A 103 11.31 0.10 3.36
C LEU A 103 11.16 0.55 4.83
N SER A 104 11.32 -0.36 5.79
CA SER A 104 11.29 -0.02 7.23
C SER A 104 12.46 0.89 7.60
N GLN A 105 13.68 0.58 7.17
CA GLN A 105 14.85 1.43 7.36
C GLN A 105 14.66 2.81 6.72
N GLN A 106 14.13 2.90 5.50
CA GLN A 106 13.79 4.17 4.86
C GLN A 106 12.73 4.97 5.65
N ARG A 107 11.71 4.30 6.21
CA ARG A 107 10.73 4.96 7.09
C ARG A 107 11.39 5.48 8.37
N GLN A 108 12.38 4.77 8.91
CA GLN A 108 13.13 5.19 10.09
C GLN A 108 14.08 6.35 9.80
N THR A 109 14.78 6.36 8.67
CA THR A 109 15.62 7.50 8.27
C THR A 109 14.77 8.74 8.04
N MET A 110 13.56 8.60 7.47
CA MET A 110 12.58 9.69 7.40
C MET A 110 12.14 10.17 8.79
N LYS A 111 11.88 9.26 9.75
CA LYS A 111 11.56 9.62 11.15
C LYS A 111 12.73 10.29 11.89
N ILE A 112 13.98 9.91 11.61
CA ILE A 112 15.18 10.52 12.20
C ILE A 112 15.40 11.93 11.63
N ASN A 113 15.11 12.13 10.33
CA ASN A 113 15.10 13.45 9.71
C ASN A 113 13.93 14.33 10.19
N ASP A 114 12.83 13.73 10.65
CA ASP A 114 11.73 14.43 11.32
C ASP A 114 12.06 14.80 12.79
N LYS A 115 12.88 14.01 13.50
CA LYS A 115 13.30 14.33 14.88
C LYS A 115 14.24 15.54 14.97
N THR A 116 15.04 15.81 13.94
CA THR A 116 15.79 17.08 13.85
C THR A 116 14.89 18.25 13.42
N ILE A 117 13.69 17.97 12.91
CA ILE A 117 12.63 18.93 12.55
C ILE A 117 11.49 18.92 13.60
N GLU A 118 11.72 18.41 14.82
CA GLU A 118 10.80 18.57 15.96
C GLU A 118 10.82 20.01 16.55
N LYS A 119 10.99 21.04 15.71
CA LYS A 119 10.39 22.35 15.99
C LYS A 119 8.94 22.32 15.52
N LYS A 120 8.07 21.75 16.36
CA LYS A 120 6.61 21.97 16.41
C LYS A 120 5.90 21.87 15.05
N SER A 121 5.50 20.65 14.63
CA SER A 121 4.33 20.50 13.77
C SER A 121 3.06 20.79 14.60
N GLN A 122 2.91 22.04 15.03
CA GLN A 122 1.65 22.54 15.54
C GLN A 122 0.70 22.59 14.36
N LYS A 123 -0.32 21.71 14.36
CA LYS A 123 -1.51 21.89 13.53
C LYS A 123 -1.92 23.35 13.64
N PHE A 124 -2.04 24.05 12.51
CA PHE A 124 -2.43 25.46 12.51
C PHE A 124 -3.71 25.63 13.34
N SER A 125 -3.80 26.72 14.11
CA SER A 125 -4.99 27.00 14.91
C SER A 125 -6.25 26.99 14.02
N LYS A 126 -7.42 26.68 14.59
CA LYS A 126 -8.69 26.72 13.85
C LYS A 126 -8.91 28.09 13.18
N LYS A 127 -8.53 29.16 13.87
CA LYS A 127 -8.60 30.55 13.37
C LYS A 127 -7.66 30.77 12.18
N SER A 128 -6.39 30.37 12.29
CA SER A 128 -5.41 30.49 11.20
C SER A 128 -5.86 29.69 9.96
N ASN A 129 -6.36 28.47 10.17
CA ASN A 129 -6.92 27.65 9.08
C ASN A 129 -8.12 28.32 8.40
N LEU A 130 -9.02 28.94 9.17
CA LEU A 130 -10.19 29.63 8.62
C LEU A 130 -9.77 30.84 7.76
N ILE A 131 -8.82 31.64 8.23
CA ILE A 131 -8.28 32.80 7.50
C ILE A 131 -7.69 32.36 6.16
N LEU A 132 -6.83 31.33 6.17
CA LEU A 132 -6.18 30.83 4.96
C LEU A 132 -7.18 30.22 3.98
N LYS A 133 -8.17 29.46 4.46
CA LYS A 133 -9.26 28.93 3.64
C LYS A 133 -10.11 30.05 3.02
N ASN A 134 -10.44 31.08 3.79
CA ASN A 134 -11.21 32.22 3.29
C ASN A 134 -10.46 32.97 2.18
N TRP A 135 -9.15 33.19 2.36
CA TRP A 135 -8.34 33.79 1.30
C TRP A 135 -8.31 32.89 0.06
N LEU A 136 -8.09 31.59 0.24
CA LEU A 136 -8.05 30.62 -0.85
C LEU A 136 -9.35 30.58 -1.65
N ASN A 137 -10.49 30.57 -0.96
CA ASN A 137 -11.81 30.54 -1.60
C ASN A 137 -12.06 31.81 -2.42
N LYS A 138 -11.61 32.98 -1.93
CA LYS A 138 -11.70 34.24 -2.68
C LYS A 138 -10.82 34.26 -3.94
N HIS A 139 -9.70 33.52 -3.92
CA HIS A 139 -8.73 33.47 -5.02
C HIS A 139 -8.67 32.08 -5.66
N TYR A 140 -9.80 31.36 -5.68
CA TYR A 140 -9.82 29.94 -6.04
C TYR A 140 -9.30 29.68 -7.46
N SER A 141 -9.59 30.59 -8.41
CA SER A 141 -9.13 30.50 -9.80
C SER A 141 -7.62 30.67 -9.96
N TYR A 142 -6.99 31.46 -9.09
CA TYR A 142 -5.55 31.71 -9.11
C TYR A 142 -4.99 31.83 -7.69
N PRO A 143 -4.78 30.69 -6.99
CA PRO A 143 -4.40 30.67 -5.59
C PRO A 143 -2.88 30.83 -5.42
N TYR A 144 -2.36 31.97 -5.87
CA TYR A 144 -0.95 32.35 -5.78
C TYR A 144 -0.85 33.71 -5.08
N PRO A 145 -0.73 33.73 -3.74
CA PRO A 145 -0.60 34.99 -3.02
C PRO A 145 0.72 35.68 -3.39
N SER A 146 0.68 37.01 -3.54
CA SER A 146 1.89 37.84 -3.71
C SER A 146 2.73 37.85 -2.42
N LYS A 147 3.98 38.34 -2.49
CA LYS A 147 4.86 38.45 -1.32
C LYS A 147 4.22 39.26 -0.18
N GLU A 148 3.58 40.37 -0.53
CA GLU A 148 2.86 41.23 0.42
C GLU A 148 1.65 40.50 1.04
N GLN A 149 0.88 39.76 0.24
CA GLN A 149 -0.25 38.98 0.75
C GLN A 149 0.21 37.84 1.67
N VAL A 150 1.35 37.21 1.37
CA VAL A 150 1.98 36.20 2.24
C VAL A 150 2.34 36.82 3.59
N GLU A 151 2.91 38.02 3.60
CA GLU A 151 3.28 38.75 4.82
C GLU A 151 2.04 39.13 5.66
N GLN A 152 1.00 39.69 5.04
CA GLN A 152 -0.25 40.01 5.72
C GLN A 152 -0.94 38.77 6.30
N LEU A 153 -0.90 37.64 5.60
CA LEU A 153 -1.48 36.38 6.07
C LEU A 153 -0.67 35.77 7.22
N ALA A 154 0.66 35.88 7.15
CA ALA A 154 1.57 35.43 8.20
C ALA A 154 1.28 36.16 9.52
N GLU A 155 1.15 37.50 9.46
CA GLU A 155 0.82 38.34 10.61
C GLU A 155 -0.56 37.98 11.19
N LYS A 156 -1.61 37.91 10.34
CA LYS A 156 -2.99 37.57 10.77
C LYS A 156 -3.11 36.18 11.38
N CYS A 157 -2.32 35.23 10.90
CA CYS A 157 -2.37 33.84 11.36
C CYS A 157 -1.42 33.54 12.52
N ASN A 158 -0.55 34.50 12.89
CA ASN A 158 0.61 34.30 13.75
C ASN A 158 1.46 33.08 13.30
N LEU A 159 1.80 33.05 12.01
CA LEU A 159 2.60 32.01 11.36
C LEU A 159 3.77 32.64 10.61
N THR A 160 4.81 31.86 10.32
CA THR A 160 5.90 32.34 9.47
C THR A 160 5.47 32.40 8.00
N GLN A 161 6.04 33.34 7.22
CA GLN A 161 5.80 33.44 5.78
C GLN A 161 6.04 32.09 5.05
N LYS A 162 7.07 31.34 5.47
CA LYS A 162 7.37 29.99 4.95
C LYS A 162 6.23 28.99 5.21
N GLN A 163 5.63 28.99 6.40
CA GLN A 163 4.47 28.15 6.72
C GLN A 163 3.25 28.50 5.84
N ILE A 164 3.03 29.79 5.58
CA ILE A 164 1.97 30.24 4.67
C ILE A 164 2.22 29.75 3.25
N GLN A 165 3.44 29.91 2.73
CA GLN A 165 3.80 29.44 1.39
C GLN A 165 3.61 27.92 1.23
N ILE A 166 4.10 27.12 2.19
CA ILE A 166 3.92 25.66 2.18
C ILE A 166 2.44 25.28 2.22
N TRP A 167 1.64 25.98 3.02
CA TRP A 167 0.20 25.73 3.07
C TRP A 167 -0.47 25.97 1.73
N PHE A 168 -0.13 27.05 1.01
CA PHE A 168 -0.70 27.33 -0.31
C PHE A 168 -0.25 26.35 -1.39
N ILE A 169 1.00 25.88 -1.34
CA ILE A 169 1.48 24.80 -2.22
C ILE A 169 0.63 23.54 -2.01
N ASN A 170 0.46 23.13 -0.76
CA ASN A 170 -0.31 21.94 -0.41
C ASN A 170 -1.80 22.10 -0.74
N ALA A 171 -2.38 23.28 -0.47
CA ALA A 171 -3.79 23.56 -0.75
C ALA A 171 -4.09 23.52 -2.26
N ARG A 172 -3.22 24.12 -3.09
CA ARG A 172 -3.37 24.10 -4.56
C ARG A 172 -3.22 22.69 -5.13
N GLY A 173 -2.28 21.88 -4.60
CA GLY A 173 -2.15 20.47 -5.00
C GLY A 173 -3.43 19.67 -4.74
N ARG A 174 -4.09 19.89 -3.58
CA ARG A 174 -5.38 19.26 -3.26
C ARG A 174 -6.50 19.69 -4.21
N ILE A 175 -6.52 20.95 -4.64
CA ILE A 175 -7.49 21.43 -5.65
C ILE A 175 -7.28 20.71 -6.98
N GLY A 176 -6.03 20.68 -7.47
CA GLY A 176 -5.70 20.02 -8.74
C GLY A 176 -6.10 18.55 -8.75
N ASN A 177 -5.78 17.82 -7.67
CA ASN A 177 -6.14 16.41 -7.53
C ASN A 177 -7.67 16.22 -7.49
N LYS A 178 -8.40 17.05 -6.73
CA LYS A 178 -9.88 16.97 -6.70
C LYS A 178 -10.48 17.18 -8.09
N MET A 179 -9.99 18.18 -8.84
CA MET A 179 -10.46 18.45 -10.19
C MET A 179 -10.12 17.32 -11.17
N TYR A 180 -8.94 16.71 -11.03
CA TYR A 180 -8.54 15.55 -11.83
C TYR A 180 -9.45 14.35 -11.58
N GLU A 181 -9.69 13.99 -10.31
CA GLU A 181 -10.58 12.89 -9.95
C GLU A 181 -12.02 13.14 -10.39
N GLU A 182 -12.52 14.37 -10.28
CA GLU A 182 -13.87 14.73 -10.76
C GLU A 182 -13.98 14.57 -12.29
N LYS A 183 -12.97 14.99 -13.06
CA LYS A 183 -12.93 14.79 -14.51
C LYS A 183 -12.88 13.30 -14.86
N LYS A 184 -12.05 12.52 -14.16
CA LYS A 184 -11.95 11.07 -14.33
C LYS A 184 -13.30 10.39 -14.07
N PHE A 185 -13.97 10.74 -12.97
CA PHE A 185 -15.29 10.23 -12.63
C PHE A 185 -16.34 10.59 -13.71
N LYS A 186 -16.39 11.86 -14.15
CA LYS A 186 -17.29 12.30 -15.23
C LYS A 186 -17.02 11.53 -16.54
N ASN A 187 -15.76 11.25 -16.86
CA ASN A 187 -15.41 10.46 -18.04
C ASN A 187 -15.85 9.00 -17.93
N ILE A 188 -15.71 8.38 -16.75
CA ILE A 188 -16.21 7.02 -16.49
C ILE A 188 -17.73 6.97 -16.64
N VAL A 189 -18.45 7.91 -16.04
CA VAL A 189 -19.91 7.99 -16.13
C VAL A 189 -20.35 8.22 -17.58
N LYS A 190 -19.70 9.13 -18.31
CA LYS A 190 -19.96 9.38 -19.72
C LYS A 190 -19.71 8.14 -20.58
N SER A 191 -18.59 7.45 -20.37
CA SER A 191 -18.25 6.22 -21.08
C SER A 191 -19.30 5.13 -20.83
N LYS A 192 -19.73 4.94 -19.58
CA LYS A 192 -20.77 3.97 -19.19
C LYS A 192 -22.15 4.33 -19.75
N TYR A 193 -22.51 5.62 -19.77
CA TYR A 193 -23.75 6.08 -20.39
C TYR A 193 -23.77 5.82 -21.90
N LEU A 194 -22.65 6.09 -22.59
CA LEU A 194 -22.52 5.84 -24.02
C LEU A 194 -22.57 4.35 -24.32
N SER A 195 -21.86 3.49 -23.59
CA SER A 195 -21.89 2.04 -23.83
C SER A 195 -23.26 1.40 -23.59
N LEU A 196 -24.04 1.92 -22.63
CA LEU A 196 -25.41 1.47 -22.38
C LEU A 196 -26.39 1.94 -23.46
N ASN A 197 -26.17 3.12 -24.05
CA ASN A 197 -27.05 3.68 -25.08
C ASN A 197 -26.66 3.29 -26.52
N SER A 198 -25.46 2.74 -26.75
CA SER A 198 -25.07 2.15 -28.03
C SER A 198 -25.81 0.85 -28.36
N ASN A 199 -26.56 0.27 -27.41
CA ASN A 199 -27.34 -0.96 -27.57
C ASN A 199 -28.85 -0.74 -27.80
N LYS A 200 -29.29 0.46 -28.21
CA LYS A 200 -30.67 0.62 -28.70
C LYS A 200 -30.80 -0.07 -30.07
N PRO A 201 -31.68 -1.08 -30.24
CA PRO A 201 -31.89 -1.67 -31.55
C PRO A 201 -32.51 -0.63 -32.47
N SER A 202 -31.94 -0.51 -33.68
CA SER A 202 -32.50 0.25 -34.78
C SER A 202 -33.96 -0.15 -35.01
N ARG A 203 -34.87 0.83 -35.07
CA ARG A 203 -36.26 0.65 -35.52
C ARG A 203 -36.29 0.37 -37.03
N GLU A 204 -35.74 -0.76 -37.46
CA GLU A 204 -35.89 -1.27 -38.82
C GLU A 204 -36.05 -2.78 -38.74
N LYS A 205 -37.32 -3.22 -38.70
CA LYS A 205 -37.88 -4.50 -39.15
C LYS A 205 -39.32 -4.60 -38.62
N LEU A 206 -40.19 -3.78 -39.20
CA LEU A 206 -41.64 -3.97 -39.18
C LEU A 206 -42.11 -3.80 -40.62
N GLU A 207 -41.66 -4.67 -41.50
CA GLU A 207 -42.24 -4.87 -42.82
C GLU A 207 -41.93 -6.31 -43.23
N ILE A 208 -42.92 -6.95 -43.86
CA ILE A 208 -42.92 -8.32 -44.40
C ILE A 208 -43.34 -9.40 -43.39
N ASN A 209 -44.67 -9.55 -43.23
CA ASN A 209 -45.39 -10.82 -43.42
C ASN A 209 -46.89 -10.63 -43.10
N GLN A 210 -47.61 -9.94 -43.99
CA GLN A 210 -49.06 -10.11 -44.17
C GLN A 210 -49.38 -9.92 -45.65
N SER A 211 -49.17 -10.97 -46.43
CA SER A 211 -49.85 -11.22 -47.70
C SER A 211 -49.27 -12.51 -48.28
N ASP A 212 -49.99 -13.61 -48.10
CA ASP A 212 -50.28 -14.53 -49.20
C ASP A 212 -51.52 -15.35 -48.79
N SER A 213 -52.59 -15.10 -49.53
CA SER A 213 -53.73 -16.00 -49.74
C SER A 213 -53.39 -16.99 -50.84
#